data_AF-A0A2N2ZLR6-F1
#
_entry.id   AF-A0A2N2ZLR6-F1
#
_cell.length_a   1.000
_cell.length_b   1.000
_cell.length_c   1.000
_cell.angle_alpha   90.00
_cell.angle_beta   90.00
_cell.angle_gamma   90.00
#
_symmetry.space_group_name_H-M   'P 1'
#
loop_
_entity.id
_entity.type
_entity.pdbx_description
1 polymer ?
#
loop_
_entity_poly.entity_id
_entity_poly.type
_entity_poly.pdbx_seq_one_letter_code
_entity_poly.pdbx_strand_id
1 'polypeptide(L)'
;MFLYLRLLNESFRFAISELSNNKLRTFLSVLGITIGIFSIIAVLASVDSLKRNVTQNLNSIDNSTIYLTRLSFGPSTIPQWKRQQFPNVSYDEYNFIKKNMPYTSDVAFQLFVKTENIKFEDKTVAQVNVV
;
A
#
# COMPACT_ATOMS: atom_id res chain seq x y z
N MET A 1 14.22 38.85 -42.49
CA MET A 1 13.74 37.65 -41.78
C MET A 1 14.60 36.41 -42.05
N PHE A 2 14.77 35.97 -43.31
CA PHE A 2 15.56 34.78 -43.67
C PHE A 2 17.04 34.79 -43.23
N LEU A 3 17.63 35.97 -43.05
CA LEU A 3 18.99 36.13 -42.55
C LEU A 3 19.17 35.58 -41.11
N TYR A 4 18.18 35.79 -40.24
CA TYR A 4 18.23 35.30 -38.85
C TYR A 4 18.16 33.78 -38.76
N LEU A 5 17.32 33.16 -39.60
CA LEU A 5 17.23 31.70 -39.72
C LEU A 5 18.57 31.09 -40.20
N ARG A 6 19.25 31.78 -41.12
CA ARG A 6 20.58 31.36 -41.59
C ARG A 6 21.63 31.51 -40.48
N LEU A 7 21.63 32.63 -39.76
CA LEU A 7 22.56 32.87 -38.64
C LEU A 7 22.36 31.85 -37.52
N LEU A 8 21.11 31.56 -37.14
CA LEU A 8 20.80 30.53 -36.14
C LEU A 8 21.30 29.14 -36.58
N ASN A 9 21.14 28.79 -37.85
CA ASN A 9 21.64 27.52 -38.39
C ASN A 9 23.18 27.46 -38.34
N GLU A 10 23.86 28.56 -38.68
CA GLU A 10 25.32 28.68 -38.58
C GLU A 10 25.80 28.51 -37.13
N SER A 11 25.18 29.21 -36.17
CA SER A 11 25.51 29.12 -34.75
C SER A 11 25.20 27.75 -34.15
N PHE A 12 24.11 27.10 -34.57
CA PHE A 12 23.75 25.77 -34.11
C PHE A 12 24.72 24.70 -34.63
N ARG A 13 25.12 24.80 -35.90
CA ARG A 13 26.15 23.94 -36.49
C ARG A 13 27.50 24.12 -35.80
N PHE A 14 27.87 25.36 -35.49
CA PHE A 14 29.07 25.67 -34.72
C PHE A 14 29.02 25.03 -33.33
N ALA A 15 27.91 25.19 -32.59
CA ALA A 15 27.74 24.58 -31.28
C ALA A 15 27.81 23.04 -31.32
N ILE A 16 27.19 22.40 -32.32
CA ILE A 16 27.26 20.93 -32.51
C ILE A 16 28.71 20.46 -32.79
N SER A 17 29.46 21.24 -33.56
CA SER A 17 30.86 20.94 -33.88
C SER A 17 31.72 21.00 -32.62
N GLU A 18 31.56 22.04 -31.80
CA GLU A 18 32.26 22.18 -30.51
C GLU A 18 31.92 21.06 -29.52
N LEU A 19 30.64 20.65 -29.51
CA LEU A 19 30.15 19.55 -28.69
C LEU A 19 30.82 18.21 -29.02
N SER A 20 30.98 17.94 -30.32
CA SER A 20 31.59 16.73 -30.88
C SER A 20 33.12 16.77 -30.80
N ASN A 21 33.75 17.96 -30.80
CA ASN A 21 35.19 18.09 -30.60
C ASN A 21 35.59 17.75 -29.15
N ASN A 22 34.74 18.05 -28.16
CA ASN A 22 34.96 17.75 -26.75
C ASN A 22 34.05 16.63 -26.21
N LYS A 23 34.05 15.46 -26.87
CA LYS A 23 33.13 14.34 -26.57
C LYS A 23 33.12 13.93 -25.10
N LEU A 24 34.29 13.83 -24.47
CA LEU A 24 34.40 13.38 -23.07
C LEU A 24 33.73 14.36 -22.11
N ARG A 25 34.07 15.65 -22.19
CA ARG A 25 33.53 16.67 -21.29
C ARG A 25 32.02 16.79 -21.43
N THR A 26 31.53 16.86 -22.66
CA THR A 26 30.10 16.97 -22.90
C THR A 26 29.36 15.73 -22.41
N PHE A 27 29.85 14.54 -22.73
CA PHE A 27 29.20 13.30 -22.34
C PHE A 27 29.10 13.16 -20.82
N LEU A 28 30.19 13.41 -20.08
CA LEU A 28 30.18 13.34 -18.62
C LEU A 28 29.26 14.41 -18.00
N SER A 29 29.20 15.61 -18.58
CA SER A 29 28.33 16.68 -18.10
C SER A 29 26.85 16.34 -18.28
N VAL A 30 26.46 15.84 -19.46
CA VAL A 30 25.07 15.45 -19.73
C VAL A 30 24.68 14.25 -18.88
N LEU A 31 25.56 13.25 -18.76
CA LEU A 31 25.34 12.07 -17.92
C LEU A 31 25.16 12.45 -16.44
N GLY A 32 25.94 13.40 -15.92
CA GLY A 32 25.81 13.86 -14.54
C GLY A 32 24.44 14.52 -14.28
N ILE A 33 23.99 15.38 -15.19
CA ILE A 33 22.69 16.05 -15.08
C ILE A 33 21.54 15.05 -15.19
N THR A 34 21.61 14.08 -16.12
CA THR A 34 20.55 13.08 -16.29
C THR A 34 20.43 12.17 -15.07
N ILE A 35 21.54 11.69 -14.51
CA ILE A 35 21.54 10.89 -13.28
C ILE A 35 21.00 11.71 -12.11
N GLY A 36 21.39 12.99 -12.00
CA GLY A 36 20.93 13.87 -10.93
C GLY A 36 19.41 14.07 -10.93
N ILE A 37 18.84 14.44 -12.08
CA ILE A 37 17.39 14.64 -12.22
C ILE A 37 16.64 13.32 -12.04
N PHE A 38 17.16 12.22 -12.60
CA PHE A 38 16.55 10.90 -12.46
C PHE A 38 16.49 10.45 -11.00
N SER A 39 17.57 10.66 -10.23
CA SER A 39 17.61 10.30 -8.80
C SER A 39 16.55 11.03 -7.98
N ILE A 40 16.38 12.34 -8.19
CA ILE A 40 15.37 13.15 -7.48
C ILE A 40 13.96 12.65 -7.80
N ILE A 41 13.65 12.42 -9.08
CA ILE A 41 12.33 11.93 -9.50
C ILE A 41 12.07 10.52 -8.95
N ALA A 42 13.06 9.63 -8.99
CA ALA A 42 12.92 8.26 -8.49
C ALA A 42 12.62 8.20 -7.00
N VAL A 43 13.31 9.02 -6.18
CA VAL A 43 13.07 9.09 -4.74
C VAL A 43 11.67 9.61 -4.44
N LEU A 44 11.25 10.70 -5.09
CA LEU A 44 9.90 11.25 -4.91
C LEU A 44 8.81 10.22 -5.27
N ALA A 45 8.96 9.57 -6.42
CA ALA A 45 8.02 8.53 -6.87
C ALA A 45 7.98 7.33 -5.91
N SER A 46 9.13 6.91 -5.37
CA SER A 46 9.20 5.82 -4.39
C SER A 46 8.50 6.18 -3.08
N VAL A 47 8.72 7.40 -2.57
CA VAL A 47 8.06 7.90 -1.35
C VAL A 47 6.55 8.03 -1.56
N ASP A 48 6.11 8.58 -2.69
CA ASP A 48 4.70 8.72 -3.00
C ASP A 48 4.01 7.36 -3.16
N SER A 49 4.67 6.42 -3.83
CA SER A 49 4.19 5.04 -3.96
C SER A 49 4.04 4.37 -2.60
N LEU A 50 5.06 4.50 -1.74
CA LEU A 50 5.01 3.94 -0.39
C LEU A 50 3.91 4.58 0.45
N LYS A 51 3.80 5.91 0.43
CA LYS A 51 2.73 6.64 1.12
C LYS A 51 1.36 6.16 0.65
N ARG A 52 1.16 6.02 -0.66
CA ARG A 52 -0.09 5.52 -1.22
C ARG A 52 -0.38 4.09 -0.80
N ASN A 53 0.61 3.20 -0.84
CA ASN A 53 0.44 1.82 -0.42
C ASN A 53 0.07 1.72 1.07
N VAL A 54 0.79 2.43 1.94
CA VAL A 54 0.49 2.49 3.38
C VAL A 54 -0.90 3.06 3.62
N THR A 55 -1.25 4.16 2.95
CA THR A 55 -2.57 4.78 3.11
C THR A 55 -3.69 3.86 2.60
N GLN A 56 -3.49 3.15 1.50
CA GLN A 56 -4.48 2.18 1.00
C GLN A 56 -4.67 1.00 1.95
N ASN A 57 -3.57 0.45 2.49
CA ASN A 57 -3.65 -0.64 3.47
C ASN A 57 -4.34 -0.18 4.77
N LEU A 58 -4.04 1.04 5.24
CA LEU A 58 -4.69 1.58 6.42
C LEU A 58 -6.16 1.95 6.17
N ASN A 59 -6.50 2.52 5.02
CA ASN A 59 -7.90 2.81 4.65
C ASN A 59 -8.74 1.54 4.43
N SER A 60 -8.11 0.41 4.10
CA SER A 60 -8.81 -0.89 4.06
C SER A 60 -9.24 -1.38 5.44
N ILE A 61 -8.57 -0.88 6.50
CA ILE A 61 -9.07 -0.93 7.87
C ILE A 61 -10.02 0.26 8.03
N ASP A 62 -11.13 0.21 7.30
CA ASP A 62 -12.11 1.29 7.28
C ASP A 62 -12.65 1.55 8.69
N ASN A 63 -12.83 2.84 9.01
CA ASN A 63 -13.19 3.38 10.33
C ASN A 63 -14.60 2.98 10.79
N SER A 64 -15.32 2.18 9.98
CA SER A 64 -16.71 1.76 10.20
C SER A 64 -16.85 0.30 10.63
N THR A 65 -15.74 -0.43 10.84
CA THR A 65 -15.80 -1.83 11.29
C THR A 65 -15.51 -1.93 12.79
N ILE A 66 -16.49 -2.42 13.55
CA ILE A 66 -16.35 -2.67 14.99
C ILE A 66 -16.02 -4.14 15.21
N TYR A 67 -14.83 -4.42 15.74
CA TYR A 67 -14.45 -5.75 16.18
C TYR A 67 -14.85 -5.96 17.64
N LEU A 68 -15.80 -6.86 17.88
CA LEU A 68 -16.13 -7.34 19.22
C LEU A 68 -15.41 -8.66 19.47
N THR A 69 -14.43 -8.65 20.35
CA THR A 69 -13.70 -9.84 20.78
C THR A 69 -13.37 -9.72 22.26
N ARG A 70 -13.13 -10.88 22.89
CA ARG A 70 -12.69 -10.97 24.29
C ARG A 70 -11.38 -10.21 24.55
N LEU A 71 -10.51 -10.17 23.54
CA LEU A 71 -9.17 -9.59 23.64
C LEU A 71 -9.13 -8.21 22.97
N SER A 72 -8.78 -7.18 23.72
CA SER A 72 -8.54 -5.86 23.13
C SER A 72 -7.25 -5.88 22.29
N PHE A 73 -7.34 -5.42 21.05
CA PHE A 73 -6.20 -5.19 20.16
C PHE A 73 -5.41 -3.92 20.51
N GLY A 74 -5.93 -3.08 21.43
CA GLY A 74 -5.32 -1.83 21.85
C GLY A 74 -4.66 -1.90 23.23
N PRO A 75 -3.88 -0.87 23.61
CA PRO A 75 -3.37 -0.75 24.97
C PRO A 75 -4.55 -0.67 25.94
N SER A 76 -4.60 -1.59 26.91
CA SER A 76 -5.67 -1.65 27.91
C SER A 76 -5.09 -1.45 29.31
N THR A 77 -5.79 -0.65 30.11
CA THR A 77 -5.50 -0.40 31.53
C THR A 77 -5.84 -1.61 32.42
N ILE A 78 -6.47 -2.65 31.86
CA ILE A 78 -6.89 -3.85 32.59
C ILE A 78 -5.74 -4.87 32.63
N PRO A 79 -5.36 -5.38 33.82
CA PRO A 79 -4.35 -6.43 33.97
C PRO A 79 -4.65 -7.67 33.13
N GLN A 80 -3.60 -8.28 32.56
CA GLN A 80 -3.70 -9.43 31.65
C GLN A 80 -4.54 -10.59 32.23
N TRP A 81 -4.31 -10.93 33.50
CA TRP A 81 -5.01 -12.03 34.18
C TRP A 81 -6.52 -11.82 34.27
N LYS A 82 -6.99 -10.57 34.39
CA LYS A 82 -8.42 -10.24 34.48
C LYS A 82 -9.08 -10.29 33.10
N ARG A 83 -8.37 -9.88 32.04
CA ARG A 83 -8.84 -10.03 30.65
C ARG A 83 -9.00 -11.48 30.22
N GLN A 84 -8.17 -12.37 30.74
CA GLN A 84 -8.26 -13.80 30.43
C GLN A 84 -9.53 -14.45 30.98
N GLN A 85 -10.14 -13.88 32.03
CA GLN A 85 -11.37 -14.38 32.65
C GLN A 85 -12.64 -13.96 31.93
N PHE A 86 -12.57 -13.05 30.95
CA PHE A 86 -13.75 -12.66 30.18
C PHE A 86 -14.27 -13.86 29.37
N PRO A 87 -15.60 -14.02 29.25
CA PRO A 87 -16.17 -15.06 28.41
C PRO A 87 -15.86 -14.80 26.93
N ASN A 88 -15.85 -15.87 26.13
CA ASN A 88 -15.79 -15.74 24.68
C ASN A 88 -17.15 -15.28 24.15
N VAL A 89 -17.15 -14.58 23.01
CA VAL A 89 -18.38 -14.14 22.36
C VAL A 89 -19.18 -15.37 21.90
N SER A 90 -20.43 -15.47 22.34
CA SER A 90 -21.33 -16.58 21.99
C SER A 90 -22.14 -16.27 20.74
N TYR A 91 -22.65 -17.33 20.07
CA TYR A 91 -23.55 -17.19 18.94
C TYR A 91 -24.87 -16.48 19.30
N ASP A 92 -25.32 -16.62 20.55
CA ASP A 92 -26.52 -15.91 21.03
C ASP A 92 -26.32 -14.40 21.07
N GLU A 93 -25.11 -13.94 21.40
CA GLU A 93 -24.75 -12.52 21.40
C GLU A 93 -24.70 -11.97 19.97
N TYR A 94 -24.22 -12.79 19.02
CA TYR A 94 -24.29 -12.46 17.59
C TYR A 94 -25.75 -12.23 17.13
N ASN A 95 -26.66 -13.13 17.47
CA ASN A 95 -28.08 -12.98 17.12
C ASN A 95 -28.72 -11.77 17.81
N PHE A 96 -28.34 -11.50 19.06
CA PHE A 96 -28.79 -10.32 19.79
C PHE A 96 -28.33 -9.03 19.10
N ILE A 97 -27.06 -8.94 18.72
CA ILE A 97 -26.49 -7.77 18.03
C ILE A 97 -27.16 -7.57 16.67
N LYS A 98 -27.29 -8.64 15.88
CA LYS A 98 -27.94 -8.61 14.56
C LYS A 98 -29.38 -8.10 14.63
N LYS A 99 -30.12 -8.45 15.69
CA LYS A 99 -31.52 -8.03 15.86
C LYS A 99 -31.66 -6.58 16.33
N ASN A 100 -30.73 -6.09 17.15
CA ASN A 100 -30.85 -4.79 17.83
C ASN A 100 -30.04 -3.66 17.18
N MET A 101 -29.21 -3.94 16.16
CA MET A 101 -28.43 -2.93 15.44
C MET A 101 -28.97 -2.70 14.01
N PRO A 102 -29.99 -1.83 13.82
CA PRO A 102 -30.61 -1.58 12.52
C PRO A 102 -29.73 -0.78 11.54
N TYR A 103 -28.67 -0.12 12.04
CA TYR A 103 -27.77 0.71 11.24
C TYR A 103 -26.47 0.01 10.80
N THR A 104 -26.30 -1.27 11.17
CA THR A 104 -25.14 -2.05 10.73
C THR A 104 -25.48 -2.74 9.41
N SER A 105 -24.63 -2.57 8.39
CA SER A 105 -24.84 -3.18 7.07
C SER A 105 -24.79 -4.71 7.15
N ASP A 106 -23.74 -5.24 7.78
CA ASP A 106 -23.48 -6.68 7.89
C ASP A 106 -22.90 -7.01 9.26
N VAL A 107 -23.31 -8.13 9.82
CA VAL A 107 -22.74 -8.69 11.04
C VAL A 107 -22.26 -10.09 10.72
N ALA A 108 -20.97 -10.34 10.98
CA ALA A 108 -20.34 -11.64 10.85
C ALA A 108 -19.92 -12.19 12.22
N PHE A 109 -20.15 -13.48 12.44
CA PHE A 109 -19.60 -14.19 13.59
C PHE A 109 -18.35 -14.93 13.12
N GLN A 110 -17.19 -14.49 13.62
CA GLN A 110 -15.88 -14.99 13.20
C GLN A 110 -15.34 -15.97 14.24
N LEU A 111 -14.89 -17.15 13.79
CA LEU A 111 -14.25 -18.13 14.64
C LEU A 111 -12.83 -18.36 14.14
N PHE A 112 -11.84 -17.97 14.94
CA PHE A 112 -10.44 -18.23 14.65
C PHE A 112 -10.10 -19.70 14.94
N VAL A 113 -10.46 -20.59 14.01
CA VAL A 113 -10.12 -22.02 14.08
C VAL A 113 -8.78 -22.27 13.40
N LYS A 114 -8.11 -23.38 13.75
CA LYS A 114 -6.94 -23.82 13.00
C LYS A 114 -7.33 -24.06 11.54
N THR A 115 -6.38 -23.79 10.64
CA THR A 115 -6.53 -24.11 9.23
C THR A 115 -6.69 -25.62 9.09
N GLU A 116 -7.83 -26.06 8.59
CA GLU A 116 -8.14 -27.48 8.40
C GLU A 116 -8.26 -27.79 6.90
N ASN A 117 -8.00 -29.06 6.55
CA ASN A 117 -8.21 -29.55 5.20
C ASN A 117 -9.69 -29.91 5.03
N ILE A 118 -10.41 -29.17 4.20
CA ILE A 118 -11.83 -29.43 3.95
C ILE A 118 -11.92 -30.44 2.81
N LYS A 119 -12.53 -31.60 3.10
CA LYS A 119 -12.82 -32.63 2.10
C LYS A 119 -14.31 -32.65 1.80
N PHE A 120 -14.66 -32.50 0.52
CA PHE A 120 -16.00 -32.72 0.01
C PHE A 120 -15.94 -33.75 -1.11
N GLU A 121 -16.55 -34.91 -0.89
CA GLU A 121 -16.48 -36.07 -1.80
C GLU A 121 -15.01 -36.42 -2.13
N ASP A 122 -14.63 -36.39 -3.41
CA ASP A 122 -13.27 -36.65 -3.89
C ASP A 122 -12.38 -35.40 -3.94
N LYS A 123 -12.90 -34.22 -3.61
CA LYS A 123 -12.18 -32.95 -3.67
C LYS A 123 -11.70 -32.56 -2.28
N THR A 124 -10.39 -32.51 -2.10
CA THR A 124 -9.77 -32.01 -0.87
C THR A 124 -9.16 -30.65 -1.16
N VAL A 125 -9.60 -29.63 -0.44
CA VAL A 125 -8.95 -28.32 -0.42
C VAL A 125 -8.13 -28.26 0.85
N ALA A 126 -6.81 -28.27 0.67
CA ALA A 126 -5.88 -28.17 1.77
C ALA A 126 -5.72 -26.71 2.21
N GLN A 127 -5.49 -26.52 3.51
CA GLN A 127 -5.18 -25.21 4.11
C GLN A 127 -6.27 -24.13 3.93
N VAL A 128 -7.55 -24.48 4.12
CA VAL A 128 -8.61 -23.46 4.09
C VAL A 128 -8.56 -22.65 5.39
N ASN A 129 -8.32 -21.34 5.27
CA ASN A 129 -8.40 -20.42 6.40
C ASN A 129 -9.89 -20.24 6.75
N VAL A 130 -10.29 -20.82 7.88
CA VAL A 130 -11.64 -20.65 8.43
C VAL A 130 -11.57 -19.49 9.41
N VAL A 131 -12.08 -18.34 8.95
CA VAL A 131 -12.29 -17.12 9.75
C VAL A 131 -13.78 -16.86 9.84
#